data_AF-A0A5B7C0A5-F1
#
_entry.id   AF-A0A5B7C0A5-F1
#
_cell.length_a   1.000
_cell.length_b   1.000
_cell.length_c   1.000
_cell.angle_alpha   90.00
_cell.angle_beta   90.00
_cell.angle_gamma   90.00
#
_symmetry.space_group_name_H-M   'P 1'
#
loop_
_entity.id
_entity.type
_entity.pdbx_description
1 polymer ?
#
loop_
_entity_poly.entity_id
_entity_poly.type
_entity_poly.pdbx_seq_one_letter_code
_entity_poly.pdbx_strand_id
1 'polypeptide(L)'
;QFGKPGYEPVVLIDEPLKFYERIAYYVVAECCLVTAVRDGMNLIPYEYIISRQGNEKLDKVLGLESSTPKKSMLVVSEFIGCSPSLSGAIRVNPWNIDAVADAMDCALEMALPEKQMRHEKHYRYVSTHDVGYWAQSFLQDLGRTCKDHERRRCWGIGFGLSFRVVALDPNFRKLSMEHIVSAYKRTTTRAILLDYDGTLMPQASIDKSPSSKTIEILNSLCRDKNNMVFIVSARSRNKLAEWFSPCEKLWIAAEHGYFLRLKRDAEWETCIPVVDCSWKHIAEPVMKLYTETTDGSMIEDRESSLVWCYEDADPDFGSCQAKELLDHLESVLANEPVTVKSGQNIVEVKPQGVSKGLVAKRLLSTMQERGMSPDFVLCIGDDRSDEDMFEVITSSMAGPSIAPSAEVFACTVGGLSLCFRENSSFIVFTKILKSM
;
A
#
# COMPACT_ATOMS: atom_id res chain seq x y z
N GLN A 1 -13.15 4.89 -46.87
CA GLN A 1 -11.89 5.34 -47.50
C GLN A 1 -10.93 4.19 -47.81
N PHE A 2 -10.86 3.15 -46.96
CA PHE A 2 -9.94 2.00 -47.14
C PHE A 2 -10.56 0.71 -47.74
N GLY A 3 -11.87 0.69 -48.00
CA GLY A 3 -12.55 -0.45 -48.63
C GLY A 3 -12.44 -0.45 -50.16
N LYS A 4 -12.52 -1.64 -50.77
CA LYS A 4 -12.61 -1.87 -52.23
C LYS A 4 -13.77 -2.82 -52.52
N PRO A 5 -14.31 -2.89 -53.76
CA PRO A 5 -15.33 -3.89 -54.09
C PRO A 5 -14.87 -5.30 -53.74
N GLY A 6 -15.62 -5.99 -52.87
CA GLY A 6 -15.27 -7.32 -52.35
C GLY A 6 -14.29 -7.34 -51.16
N TYR A 7 -13.88 -6.18 -50.64
CA TYR A 7 -13.01 -6.06 -49.47
C TYR A 7 -13.51 -5.00 -48.50
N GLU A 8 -13.98 -5.46 -47.35
CA GLU A 8 -14.37 -4.63 -46.21
C GLU A 8 -13.29 -4.74 -45.11
N PRO A 9 -12.56 -3.65 -44.82
CA PRO A 9 -11.44 -3.69 -43.88
C PRO A 9 -11.88 -3.85 -42.42
N VAL A 10 -13.10 -3.45 -42.09
CA VAL A 10 -13.70 -3.59 -40.76
C VAL A 10 -15.11 -4.15 -40.95
N VAL A 11 -15.34 -5.34 -40.40
CA VAL A 11 -16.65 -5.97 -40.35
C VAL A 11 -17.13 -5.94 -38.91
N LEU A 12 -18.19 -5.18 -38.63
CA LEU A 12 -18.80 -5.11 -37.32
C LEU A 12 -19.93 -6.14 -37.24
N ILE A 13 -19.83 -7.03 -36.26
CA ILE A 13 -20.89 -8.00 -35.93
C ILE A 13 -21.51 -7.54 -34.61
N ASP A 14 -22.65 -6.85 -34.69
CA ASP A 14 -23.41 -6.32 -33.55
C ASP A 14 -24.59 -7.24 -33.19
N GLU A 15 -24.35 -8.55 -33.24
CA GLU A 15 -25.31 -9.56 -32.82
C GLU A 15 -24.61 -10.69 -32.05
N PRO A 16 -25.31 -11.38 -31.13
CA PRO A 16 -24.71 -12.49 -30.40
C PRO A 16 -24.35 -13.65 -31.33
N LEU A 17 -23.05 -13.87 -31.54
CA LEU A 17 -22.55 -15.03 -32.28
C LEU A 17 -22.81 -16.32 -31.51
N LYS A 18 -23.20 -17.38 -32.23
CA LYS A 18 -23.27 -18.72 -31.64
C LYS A 18 -21.86 -19.20 -31.32
N PHE A 19 -21.76 -20.09 -30.33
CA PHE A 19 -20.46 -20.57 -29.84
C PHE A 19 -19.56 -21.11 -30.98
N TYR A 20 -20.08 -21.95 -31.86
CA TYR A 20 -19.28 -22.52 -32.96
C TYR A 20 -18.80 -21.49 -33.98
N GLU A 21 -19.55 -20.40 -34.21
CA GLU A 21 -19.18 -19.30 -35.11
C GLU A 21 -18.02 -18.51 -34.51
N ARG A 22 -18.13 -18.21 -33.20
CA ARG A 22 -17.07 -17.54 -32.45
C ARG A 22 -15.77 -18.34 -32.45
N ILE A 23 -15.85 -19.65 -32.20
CA ILE A 23 -14.67 -20.53 -32.28
C ILE A 23 -14.08 -20.55 -33.69
N ALA A 24 -14.91 -20.57 -34.75
CA ALA A 24 -14.42 -20.52 -36.12
C ALA A 24 -13.62 -19.23 -36.40
N TYR A 25 -14.09 -18.08 -35.91
CA TYR A 25 -13.34 -16.82 -35.99
C TYR A 25 -12.01 -16.90 -35.23
N TYR A 26 -12.00 -17.45 -34.02
CA TYR A 26 -10.76 -17.59 -33.24
C TYR A 26 -9.75 -18.50 -33.91
N VAL A 27 -10.18 -19.58 -34.55
CA VAL A 27 -9.29 -20.49 -35.27
C VAL A 27 -8.55 -19.77 -36.39
N VAL A 28 -9.23 -18.91 -37.16
CA VAL A 28 -8.62 -18.21 -38.31
C VAL A 28 -7.90 -16.91 -37.94
N ALA A 29 -8.28 -16.25 -36.84
CA ALA A 29 -7.71 -14.97 -36.43
C ALA A 29 -6.21 -15.05 -36.13
N GLU A 30 -5.41 -14.15 -36.71
CA GLU A 30 -3.97 -14.09 -36.47
C GLU A 30 -3.60 -13.38 -35.16
N CYS A 31 -4.46 -12.46 -34.73
CA CYS A 31 -4.36 -11.72 -33.49
C CYS A 31 -5.75 -11.56 -32.87
N CYS A 32 -5.86 -11.71 -31.56
CA CYS A 32 -7.06 -11.38 -30.80
C CYS A 32 -6.79 -10.14 -29.95
N LEU A 33 -7.63 -9.13 -30.12
CA LEU A 33 -7.56 -7.83 -29.46
C LEU A 33 -8.68 -7.72 -28.42
N VAL A 34 -8.32 -7.47 -27.16
CA VAL A 34 -9.27 -7.29 -26.06
C VAL A 34 -8.93 -6.01 -25.30
N THR A 35 -9.54 -4.91 -25.70
CA THR A 35 -9.23 -3.55 -25.20
C THR A 35 -10.28 -2.99 -24.24
N ALA A 36 -10.95 -3.85 -23.48
CA ALA A 36 -11.95 -3.40 -22.51
C ALA A 36 -11.30 -2.55 -21.39
N VAL A 37 -11.96 -1.45 -21.01
CA VAL A 37 -11.50 -0.53 -19.95
C VAL A 37 -11.83 -1.08 -18.56
N ARG A 38 -12.94 -1.80 -18.42
CA ARG A 38 -13.38 -2.41 -17.16
C ARG A 38 -13.90 -3.80 -17.47
N ASP A 39 -13.12 -4.80 -17.10
CA ASP A 39 -13.49 -6.19 -17.34
C ASP A 39 -12.92 -7.09 -16.25
N GLY A 40 -13.79 -7.92 -15.67
CA GLY A 40 -13.41 -8.87 -14.64
C GLY A 40 -12.73 -10.09 -15.26
N MET A 41 -13.32 -11.26 -15.06
CA MET A 41 -12.83 -12.49 -15.68
C MET A 41 -13.32 -12.59 -17.13
N ASN A 42 -12.54 -12.06 -18.07
CA ASN A 42 -12.79 -12.21 -19.50
C ASN A 42 -12.24 -13.55 -20.00
N LEU A 43 -13.14 -14.41 -20.50
CA LEU A 43 -12.79 -15.74 -21.05
C LEU A 43 -12.31 -15.70 -22.51
N ILE A 44 -12.51 -14.61 -23.24
CA ILE A 44 -12.20 -14.49 -24.68
C ILE A 44 -10.74 -14.85 -24.98
N PRO A 45 -9.72 -14.31 -24.27
CA PRO A 45 -8.34 -14.67 -24.55
C PRO A 45 -8.05 -16.16 -24.34
N TYR A 46 -8.64 -16.77 -23.31
CA TYR A 46 -8.48 -18.19 -23.00
C TYR A 46 -9.11 -19.07 -24.09
N GLU A 47 -10.34 -18.77 -24.49
CA GLU A 47 -11.03 -19.47 -25.57
C GLU A 47 -10.25 -19.36 -26.89
N TYR A 48 -9.70 -18.18 -27.20
CA TYR A 48 -8.89 -17.97 -28.38
C TYR A 48 -7.60 -18.81 -28.35
N ILE A 49 -6.86 -18.83 -27.24
CA ILE A 49 -5.64 -19.64 -27.10
C ILE A 49 -5.93 -21.12 -27.35
N ILE A 50 -6.99 -21.67 -26.72
CA ILE A 50 -7.39 -23.07 -26.90
C ILE A 50 -7.84 -23.34 -28.34
N SER A 51 -8.56 -22.41 -28.96
CA SER A 51 -8.99 -22.52 -30.36
C SER A 51 -7.79 -22.56 -31.31
N ARG A 52 -6.75 -21.76 -31.04
CA ARG A 52 -5.51 -21.72 -31.82
C ARG A 52 -4.62 -22.94 -31.63
N GLN A 53 -4.66 -23.57 -30.45
CA GLN A 53 -4.01 -24.87 -30.25
C GLN A 53 -4.65 -25.93 -31.18
N GLY A 54 -5.99 -25.93 -31.26
CA GLY A 54 -6.72 -26.83 -32.14
C GLY A 54 -6.64 -28.31 -31.73
N ASN A 55 -6.87 -29.19 -32.69
CA ASN A 55 -6.77 -30.65 -32.52
C ASN A 55 -6.50 -31.32 -33.88
N GLU A 56 -6.21 -32.62 -33.88
CA GLU A 56 -5.87 -33.36 -35.11
C GLU A 56 -6.94 -33.31 -36.20
N LYS A 57 -8.23 -33.25 -35.84
CA LYS A 57 -9.31 -33.16 -36.83
C LYS A 57 -9.32 -31.78 -37.49
N LEU A 58 -9.13 -30.74 -36.69
CA LEU A 58 -9.04 -29.37 -37.18
C LEU A 58 -7.82 -29.18 -38.07
N ASP A 59 -6.67 -29.74 -37.68
CA ASP A 59 -5.44 -29.68 -38.46
C ASP A 59 -5.62 -30.31 -39.84
N LYS A 60 -6.30 -31.46 -39.92
CA LYS A 60 -6.65 -32.10 -41.21
C LYS A 60 -7.55 -31.22 -42.07
N VAL A 61 -8.54 -30.55 -41.48
CA VAL A 61 -9.46 -29.65 -42.20
C VAL A 61 -8.72 -28.41 -42.71
N LEU A 62 -7.78 -27.89 -41.93
CA LEU A 62 -6.95 -26.73 -42.28
C LEU A 62 -5.75 -27.06 -43.17
N GLY A 63 -5.52 -28.35 -43.48
CA GLY A 63 -4.38 -28.80 -44.27
C GLY A 63 -3.03 -28.61 -43.57
N LEU A 64 -3.01 -28.60 -42.23
CA LEU A 64 -1.81 -28.43 -41.42
C LEU A 64 -1.18 -29.79 -41.09
N GLU A 65 0.16 -29.86 -41.10
CA GLU A 65 0.86 -31.04 -40.60
C GLU A 65 0.77 -31.12 -39.08
N SER A 66 0.61 -32.34 -38.54
CA SER A 66 0.48 -32.58 -37.09
C SER A 66 1.68 -32.11 -36.26
N SER A 67 2.85 -31.93 -36.89
CA SER A 67 4.09 -31.43 -36.27
C SER A 67 4.24 -29.91 -36.33
N THR A 68 3.29 -29.18 -36.94
CA THR A 68 3.39 -27.73 -37.10
C THR A 68 3.24 -27.04 -35.74
N PRO A 69 4.22 -26.24 -35.29
CA PRO A 69 4.11 -25.52 -34.03
C PRO A 69 2.95 -24.52 -34.07
N LYS A 70 2.18 -24.48 -33.00
CA LYS A 70 1.00 -23.61 -32.88
C LYS A 70 1.40 -22.18 -32.54
N LYS A 71 0.56 -21.23 -32.93
CA LYS A 71 0.81 -19.79 -32.74
C LYS A 71 -0.48 -19.03 -32.43
N SER A 72 -0.39 -18.12 -31.47
CA SER A 72 -1.45 -17.18 -31.11
C SER A 72 -0.84 -15.85 -30.66
N MET A 73 -1.41 -14.75 -31.14
CA MET A 73 -1.07 -13.41 -30.66
C MET A 73 -2.25 -12.77 -29.95
N LEU A 74 -1.95 -12.16 -28.80
CA LEU A 74 -2.91 -11.49 -27.93
C LEU A 74 -2.44 -10.06 -27.68
N VAL A 75 -3.34 -9.11 -27.91
CA VAL A 75 -3.20 -7.73 -27.47
C VAL A 75 -4.33 -7.49 -26.46
N VAL A 76 -3.97 -7.18 -25.22
CA VAL A 76 -4.91 -7.08 -24.11
C VAL A 76 -4.76 -5.74 -23.40
N SER A 77 -5.88 -5.17 -22.97
CA SER A 77 -5.89 -4.01 -22.10
C SER A 77 -5.24 -4.36 -20.76
N GLU A 78 -4.44 -3.44 -20.22
CA GLU A 78 -3.83 -3.62 -18.89
C GLU A 78 -4.87 -3.78 -17.78
N PHE A 79 -6.07 -3.22 -17.97
CA PHE A 79 -7.15 -3.19 -17.00
C PHE A 79 -8.05 -4.43 -16.96
N ILE A 80 -7.83 -5.43 -17.81
CA ILE A 80 -8.64 -6.65 -17.81
C ILE A 80 -8.09 -7.69 -16.84
N GLY A 81 -8.97 -8.40 -16.12
CA GLY A 81 -8.56 -9.34 -15.07
C GLY A 81 -7.68 -10.51 -15.53
N CYS A 82 -7.62 -10.82 -16.83
CA CYS A 82 -6.73 -11.85 -17.38
C CYS A 82 -5.35 -11.35 -17.82
N SER A 83 -5.11 -10.02 -17.79
CA SER A 83 -3.82 -9.41 -18.12
C SER A 83 -2.65 -9.93 -17.27
N PRO A 84 -2.79 -10.10 -15.93
CA PRO A 84 -1.72 -10.66 -15.09
C PRO A 84 -1.42 -12.12 -15.42
N SER A 85 -2.46 -12.91 -15.71
CA SER A 85 -2.39 -14.34 -15.99
C SER A 85 -1.70 -14.67 -17.31
N LEU A 86 -1.94 -13.88 -18.35
CA LEU A 86 -1.47 -14.13 -19.72
C LEU A 86 -0.20 -13.35 -20.07
N SER A 87 0.84 -13.55 -19.27
CA SER A 87 2.13 -12.83 -19.33
C SER A 87 2.93 -12.88 -20.65
N GLY A 88 2.45 -13.56 -21.68
CA GLY A 88 2.98 -13.47 -23.06
C GLY A 88 2.21 -12.50 -23.98
N ALA A 89 1.13 -11.87 -23.50
CA ALA A 89 0.30 -10.96 -24.27
C ALA A 89 0.94 -9.57 -24.35
N ILE A 90 0.67 -8.84 -25.43
CA ILE A 90 1.07 -7.44 -25.55
C ILE A 90 0.04 -6.62 -24.77
N ARG A 91 0.50 -5.91 -23.74
CA ARG A 91 -0.35 -5.08 -22.89
C ARG A 91 -0.42 -3.68 -23.45
N VAL A 92 -1.62 -3.11 -23.48
CA VAL A 92 -1.87 -1.76 -23.99
C VAL A 92 -2.79 -1.01 -23.06
N ASN A 93 -2.59 0.30 -22.97
CA ASN A 93 -3.61 1.19 -22.42
C ASN A 93 -4.68 1.39 -23.52
N PRO A 94 -5.93 0.97 -23.33
CA PRO A 94 -6.98 1.12 -24.34
C PRO A 94 -7.31 2.57 -24.71
N TRP A 95 -6.91 3.55 -23.89
CA TRP A 95 -7.08 4.98 -24.17
C TRP A 95 -6.00 5.54 -25.11
N ASN A 96 -4.87 4.85 -25.24
CA ASN A 96 -3.80 5.23 -26.15
C ASN A 96 -3.97 4.51 -27.49
N ILE A 97 -4.69 5.16 -28.42
CA ILE A 97 -5.05 4.59 -29.72
C ILE A 97 -3.81 4.23 -30.54
N ASP A 98 -2.77 5.08 -30.51
CA ASP A 98 -1.53 4.85 -31.24
C ASP A 98 -0.80 3.60 -30.71
N ALA A 99 -0.70 3.46 -29.38
CA ALA A 99 -0.11 2.27 -28.78
C ALA A 99 -0.89 0.98 -29.07
N VAL A 100 -2.22 1.05 -29.17
CA VAL A 100 -3.06 -0.09 -29.59
C VAL A 100 -2.77 -0.45 -31.04
N ALA A 101 -2.66 0.53 -31.93
CA ALA A 101 -2.34 0.31 -33.34
C ALA A 101 -0.94 -0.30 -33.52
N ASP A 102 0.07 0.26 -32.84
CA ASP A 102 1.44 -0.26 -32.84
C ASP A 102 1.51 -1.69 -32.29
N ALA A 103 0.72 -2.00 -31.25
CA ALA A 103 0.63 -3.35 -30.70
C ALA A 103 -0.01 -4.34 -31.67
N MET A 104 -1.04 -3.93 -32.42
CA MET A 104 -1.64 -4.75 -33.47
C MET A 104 -0.64 -5.04 -34.60
N ASP A 105 0.09 -4.02 -35.05
CA ASP A 105 1.12 -4.15 -36.08
C ASP A 105 2.25 -5.09 -35.62
N CYS A 106 2.78 -4.85 -34.42
CA CYS A 106 3.78 -5.71 -33.78
C CYS A 106 3.29 -7.16 -33.65
N ALA A 107 2.03 -7.39 -33.25
CA ALA A 107 1.47 -8.73 -33.17
C ALA A 107 1.44 -9.44 -34.54
N LEU A 108 1.18 -8.73 -35.62
CA LEU A 108 1.14 -9.28 -36.98
C LEU A 108 2.53 -9.50 -37.57
N GLU A 109 3.48 -8.61 -37.34
CA GLU A 109 4.84 -8.69 -37.91
C GLU A 109 5.83 -9.55 -37.10
N MET A 110 5.52 -9.83 -35.84
CA MET A 110 6.44 -10.56 -34.93
C MET A 110 6.95 -11.89 -35.52
N ALA A 111 8.23 -12.18 -35.24
CA ALA A 111 8.91 -13.36 -35.74
C ALA A 111 8.22 -14.66 -35.28
N LEU A 112 8.10 -15.63 -36.19
CA LEU A 112 7.40 -16.89 -35.93
C LEU A 112 7.87 -17.64 -34.67
N PRO A 113 9.18 -17.75 -34.37
CA PRO A 113 9.64 -18.41 -33.14
C PRO A 113 9.11 -17.72 -31.87
N GLU A 114 9.02 -16.39 -31.87
CA GLU A 114 8.50 -15.65 -30.73
C GLU A 114 7.00 -15.87 -30.55
N LYS A 115 6.23 -15.88 -31.65
CA LYS A 115 4.79 -16.20 -31.63
C LYS A 115 4.53 -17.59 -31.05
N GLN A 116 5.38 -18.56 -31.39
CA GLN A 116 5.30 -19.94 -30.88
C GLN A 116 5.62 -20.00 -29.38
N MET A 117 6.68 -19.33 -28.93
CA MET A 117 7.04 -19.29 -27.51
C MET A 117 5.94 -18.63 -26.65
N ARG A 118 5.38 -17.52 -27.11
CA ARG A 118 4.27 -16.84 -26.43
C ARG A 118 3.03 -17.73 -26.37
N HIS A 119 2.69 -18.39 -27.48
CA HIS A 119 1.60 -19.34 -27.52
C HIS A 119 1.78 -20.50 -26.54
N GLU A 120 2.95 -21.14 -26.51
CA GLU A 120 3.22 -22.25 -25.59
C GLU A 120 3.07 -21.81 -24.13
N LYS A 121 3.58 -20.63 -23.77
CA LYS A 121 3.44 -20.06 -22.43
C LYS A 121 1.96 -19.86 -22.06
N HIS A 122 1.19 -19.29 -22.97
CA HIS A 122 -0.24 -19.08 -22.80
C HIS A 122 -1.00 -20.40 -22.68
N TYR A 123 -0.80 -21.32 -23.63
CA TYR A 123 -1.49 -22.60 -23.67
C TYR A 123 -1.21 -23.45 -22.43
N ARG A 124 0.04 -23.47 -21.96
CA ARG A 124 0.41 -24.14 -20.71
C ARG A 124 -0.34 -23.56 -19.51
N TYR A 125 -0.47 -22.23 -19.42
CA TYR A 125 -1.24 -21.60 -18.35
C TYR A 125 -2.71 -22.03 -18.41
N VAL A 126 -3.37 -21.86 -19.56
CA VAL A 126 -4.80 -22.17 -19.71
C VAL A 126 -5.10 -23.65 -19.46
N SER A 127 -4.19 -24.54 -19.86
CA SER A 127 -4.36 -25.99 -19.71
C SER A 127 -4.13 -26.50 -18.29
N THR A 128 -3.41 -25.74 -17.45
CA THR A 128 -3.09 -26.14 -16.06
C THR A 128 -3.98 -25.45 -15.03
N HIS A 129 -4.57 -24.31 -15.37
CA HIS A 129 -5.41 -23.50 -14.48
C HIS A 129 -6.88 -23.63 -14.88
N ASP A 130 -7.44 -24.82 -14.67
CA ASP A 130 -8.83 -25.10 -14.95
C ASP A 130 -9.79 -24.50 -13.88
N VAL A 131 -11.09 -24.68 -14.10
CA VAL A 131 -12.13 -24.21 -13.16
C VAL A 131 -12.00 -24.87 -11.79
N GLY A 132 -11.51 -26.11 -11.72
CA GLY A 132 -11.29 -26.83 -10.47
C GLY A 132 -10.14 -26.21 -9.67
N TYR A 133 -9.03 -25.90 -10.33
CA TYR A 133 -7.90 -25.17 -9.74
C TYR A 133 -8.33 -23.80 -9.23
N TRP A 134 -9.04 -23.02 -10.06
CA TRP A 134 -9.56 -21.71 -9.66
C TRP A 134 -10.46 -21.81 -8.43
N ALA A 135 -11.44 -22.73 -8.44
CA ALA A 135 -12.37 -22.89 -7.33
C ALA A 135 -11.66 -23.31 -6.04
N GLN A 136 -10.67 -24.20 -6.12
CA GLN A 136 -9.89 -24.62 -4.97
C GLN A 136 -9.04 -23.47 -4.42
N SER A 137 -8.36 -22.71 -5.28
CA SER A 137 -7.58 -21.53 -4.87
C SER A 137 -8.48 -20.49 -4.19
N PHE A 138 -9.61 -20.18 -4.81
CA PHE A 138 -10.59 -19.23 -4.27
C PHE A 138 -11.11 -19.66 -2.89
N LEU A 139 -11.51 -20.93 -2.73
CA LEU A 139 -12.00 -21.45 -1.45
C LEU A 139 -10.90 -21.47 -0.37
N GLN A 140 -9.65 -21.72 -0.75
CA GLN A 140 -8.52 -21.65 0.18
C GLN A 140 -8.28 -20.22 0.67
N ASP A 141 -8.28 -19.25 -0.24
CA ASP A 141 -8.09 -17.84 0.12
C ASP A 141 -9.26 -17.28 0.92
N LEU A 142 -10.48 -17.67 0.57
CA LEU A 142 -11.68 -17.38 1.36
C LEU A 142 -11.57 -17.99 2.77
N GLY A 143 -11.15 -19.25 2.87
CA GLY A 143 -10.96 -19.95 4.15
C GLY A 143 -9.88 -19.30 5.03
N ARG A 144 -8.77 -18.84 4.45
CA ARG A 144 -7.73 -18.07 5.16
C ARG A 144 -8.30 -16.77 5.72
N THR A 145 -8.99 -16.01 4.88
CA THR A 145 -9.61 -14.73 5.26
C THR A 145 -10.64 -14.90 6.36
N CYS A 146 -11.50 -15.94 6.28
CA CYS A 146 -12.50 -16.22 7.30
C CYS A 146 -11.88 -16.64 8.65
N LYS A 147 -10.82 -17.47 8.65
CA LYS A 147 -10.13 -17.86 9.90
C LYS A 147 -9.52 -16.66 10.63
N ASP A 148 -8.97 -15.71 9.87
CA ASP A 148 -8.46 -14.47 10.44
C ASP A 148 -9.58 -13.57 10.96
N HIS A 149 -10.78 -13.67 10.40
CA HIS A 149 -11.97 -12.94 10.83
C HIS A 149 -12.58 -13.52 12.12
N GLU A 150 -12.69 -14.85 12.24
CA GLU A 150 -13.23 -15.53 13.44
C GLU A 150 -12.43 -15.24 14.72
N ARG A 151 -11.13 -14.94 14.58
CA ARG A 151 -10.27 -14.56 15.71
C ARG A 151 -10.54 -13.14 16.21
N ARG A 152 -11.24 -12.29 15.46
CA ARG A 152 -11.44 -10.87 15.79
C ARG A 152 -12.81 -10.67 16.46
N ARG A 153 -12.84 -9.90 17.55
CA ARG A 153 -14.07 -9.41 18.19
C ARG A 153 -14.57 -8.17 17.45
N CYS A 154 -15.81 -8.22 16.99
CA CYS A 154 -16.48 -7.10 16.34
C CYS A 154 -17.10 -6.16 17.38
N TRP A 155 -16.78 -4.87 17.31
CA TRP A 155 -17.35 -3.81 18.13
C TRP A 155 -18.21 -2.88 17.27
N GLY A 156 -19.46 -2.65 17.70
CA GLY A 156 -20.30 -1.59 17.16
C GLY A 156 -19.91 -0.23 17.75
N ILE A 157 -19.52 0.72 16.92
CA ILE A 157 -19.16 2.08 17.33
C ILE A 157 -20.04 3.09 16.57
N GLY A 158 -20.55 4.10 17.27
CA GLY A 158 -21.43 5.13 16.71
C GLY A 158 -22.92 4.81 16.86
N PHE A 159 -23.78 5.72 16.39
CA PHE A 159 -25.25 5.62 16.45
C PHE A 159 -25.86 6.11 15.13
N GLY A 160 -26.91 5.43 14.64
CA GLY A 160 -27.59 5.81 13.40
C GLY A 160 -26.73 5.63 12.14
N LEU A 161 -26.70 6.61 11.24
CA LEU A 161 -25.93 6.56 9.98
C LEU A 161 -24.40 6.50 10.20
N SER A 162 -23.93 6.82 11.41
CA SER A 162 -22.52 6.70 11.81
C SER A 162 -22.19 5.39 12.53
N PHE A 163 -23.14 4.45 12.65
CA PHE A 163 -22.87 3.11 13.18
C PHE A 163 -21.89 2.37 12.25
N ARG A 164 -20.84 1.80 12.84
CA ARG A 164 -19.81 1.01 12.15
C ARG A 164 -19.44 -0.20 13.00
N VAL A 165 -18.95 -1.25 12.33
CA VAL A 165 -18.45 -2.46 12.98
C VAL A 165 -16.94 -2.53 12.75
N VAL A 166 -16.16 -2.61 13.84
CA VAL A 166 -14.70 -2.75 13.79
C VAL A 166 -14.30 -4.10 14.37
N ALA A 167 -13.53 -4.90 13.64
CA ALA A 167 -13.04 -6.21 14.08
C ALA A 167 -11.64 -6.08 14.69
N LEU A 168 -11.51 -6.30 16.01
CA LEU A 168 -10.28 -6.11 16.80
C LEU A 168 -9.85 -7.41 17.47
N ASP A 169 -8.57 -7.52 17.85
CA ASP A 169 -8.08 -8.68 18.61
C ASP A 169 -8.86 -8.87 19.94
N PRO A 170 -9.08 -10.11 20.43
CA PRO A 170 -9.81 -10.35 21.68
C PRO A 170 -9.19 -9.68 22.90
N ASN A 171 -7.89 -9.41 22.89
CA ASN A 171 -7.15 -8.74 23.95
C ASN A 171 -7.24 -7.21 23.85
N PHE A 172 -7.81 -6.66 22.77
CA PHE A 172 -7.97 -5.22 22.61
C PHE A 172 -8.97 -4.68 23.64
N ARG A 173 -8.52 -3.70 24.44
CA ARG A 173 -9.34 -3.06 25.48
C ARG A 173 -9.46 -1.58 25.21
N LYS A 174 -10.67 -1.04 25.38
CA LYS A 174 -10.89 0.40 25.35
C LYS A 174 -10.10 1.07 26.47
N LEU A 175 -9.32 2.10 26.13
CA LEU A 175 -8.53 2.84 27.10
C LEU A 175 -9.44 3.54 28.13
N SER A 176 -9.16 3.34 29.42
CA SER A 176 -9.87 3.99 30.52
C SER A 176 -9.14 5.26 30.95
N MET A 177 -9.85 6.40 30.87
CA MET A 177 -9.38 7.72 31.30
C MET A 177 -8.92 7.71 32.77
N GLU A 178 -9.71 7.10 33.64
CA GLU A 178 -9.45 7.09 35.07
C GLU A 178 -8.20 6.27 35.39
N HIS A 179 -8.03 5.14 34.70
CA HIS A 179 -6.89 4.27 34.88
C HIS A 179 -5.60 4.97 34.47
N ILE A 180 -5.57 5.56 33.27
CA ILE A 180 -4.35 6.20 32.75
C ILE A 180 -3.96 7.43 33.56
N VAL A 181 -4.93 8.27 33.97
CA VAL A 181 -4.66 9.45 34.80
C VAL A 181 -4.16 9.04 36.20
N SER A 182 -4.73 7.97 36.78
CA SER A 182 -4.27 7.42 38.06
C SER A 182 -2.84 6.87 37.98
N ALA A 183 -2.54 6.10 36.93
CA ALA A 183 -1.21 5.56 36.66
C ALA A 183 -0.17 6.68 36.45
N TYR A 184 -0.50 7.68 35.64
CA TYR A 184 0.36 8.84 35.39
C TYR A 184 0.69 9.59 36.68
N LYS A 185 -0.30 9.85 37.55
CA LYS A 185 -0.08 10.56 38.82
C LYS A 185 0.80 9.81 39.82
N ARG A 186 0.79 8.47 39.80
CA ARG A 186 1.54 7.62 40.74
C ARG A 186 3.00 7.38 40.31
N THR A 187 3.29 7.52 39.03
CA THR A 187 4.59 7.18 38.41
C THR A 187 5.52 8.40 38.36
N THR A 188 6.82 8.14 38.25
CA THR A 188 7.89 9.14 38.45
C THR A 188 8.84 9.27 37.27
N THR A 189 8.92 8.26 36.40
CA THR A 189 9.79 8.25 35.23
C THR A 189 8.97 7.82 34.02
N ARG A 190 8.55 8.78 33.20
CA ARG A 190 7.49 8.59 32.20
C ARG A 190 8.04 8.76 30.79
N ALA A 191 7.95 7.70 29.98
CA ALA A 191 8.22 7.73 28.56
C ALA A 191 6.90 7.94 27.79
N ILE A 192 6.82 8.98 26.97
CA ILE A 192 5.61 9.33 26.22
C ILE A 192 5.98 9.45 24.74
N LEU A 193 5.49 8.54 23.90
CA LEU A 193 5.65 8.53 22.45
C LEU A 193 4.31 8.82 21.79
N LEU A 194 4.29 9.82 20.92
CA LEU A 194 3.08 10.26 20.23
C LEU A 194 3.39 10.31 18.74
N ASP A 195 2.66 9.56 17.94
CA ASP A 195 2.56 9.86 16.53
C ASP A 195 1.89 11.24 16.32
N TYR A 196 2.20 11.88 15.19
CA TYR A 196 1.62 13.16 14.83
C TYR A 196 0.41 13.06 13.89
N ASP A 197 0.60 12.43 12.72
CA ASP A 197 -0.33 12.49 11.59
C ASP A 197 -1.47 11.49 11.79
N GLY A 198 -2.70 11.95 12.05
CA GLY A 198 -3.84 11.07 12.38
C GLY A 198 -4.01 10.83 13.88
N THR A 199 -2.94 11.05 14.66
CA THR A 199 -2.95 10.94 16.12
C THR A 199 -3.14 12.30 16.84
N LEU A 200 -2.21 13.25 16.66
CA LEU A 200 -2.26 14.61 17.24
C LEU A 200 -2.83 15.66 16.30
N MET A 201 -3.06 15.28 15.05
CA MET A 201 -3.61 16.12 14.00
C MET A 201 -4.62 15.29 13.18
N PRO A 202 -5.89 15.69 13.06
CA PRO A 202 -6.89 14.93 12.31
C PRO A 202 -6.53 14.78 10.82
N GLN A 203 -6.60 13.56 10.28
CA GLN A 203 -6.17 13.25 8.92
C GLN A 203 -6.87 14.11 7.84
N ALA A 204 -8.16 14.41 7.97
CA ALA A 204 -8.95 15.20 7.02
C ALA A 204 -8.70 16.71 7.07
N SER A 205 -7.79 17.21 7.91
CA SER A 205 -7.46 18.63 7.95
C SER A 205 -6.63 19.04 6.73
N ILE A 206 -7.07 20.11 6.05
CA ILE A 206 -6.31 20.73 4.95
C ILE A 206 -5.01 21.35 5.51
N ASP A 207 -5.14 22.08 6.62
CA ASP A 207 -3.99 22.57 7.36
C ASP A 207 -3.52 21.48 8.33
N LYS A 208 -2.34 20.93 8.03
CA LYS A 208 -1.71 19.87 8.81
C LYS A 208 -0.86 20.43 9.96
N SER A 209 -0.87 21.74 10.21
CA SER A 209 -0.09 22.37 11.28
C SER A 209 -0.70 22.13 12.67
N PRO A 210 0.10 22.12 13.74
CA PRO A 210 -0.40 21.86 15.09
C PRO A 210 -1.23 23.05 15.61
N SER A 211 -2.39 22.75 16.17
CA SER A 211 -3.21 23.77 16.84
C SER A 211 -2.48 24.38 18.05
N SER A 212 -2.80 25.64 18.38
CA SER A 212 -2.27 26.31 19.59
C SER A 212 -2.48 25.50 20.86
N LYS A 213 -3.65 24.86 20.97
CA LYS A 213 -4.00 23.97 22.09
C LYS A 213 -3.12 22.72 22.14
N THR A 214 -2.76 22.13 21.00
CA THR A 214 -1.84 20.99 20.92
C THR A 214 -0.46 21.39 21.42
N ILE A 215 0.03 22.55 20.98
CA ILE A 215 1.32 23.11 21.42
C ILE A 215 1.30 23.40 22.94
N GLU A 216 0.22 23.97 23.49
CA GLU A 216 0.07 24.20 24.92
C GLU A 216 0.13 22.90 25.75
N ILE A 217 -0.55 21.84 25.30
CA ILE A 217 -0.53 20.53 25.95
C ILE A 217 0.88 19.93 25.93
N LEU A 218 1.53 19.91 24.77
CA LEU A 218 2.89 19.38 24.63
C LEU A 218 3.87 20.14 25.51
N ASN A 219 3.76 21.47 25.56
CA ASN A 219 4.56 22.31 26.46
C ASN A 219 4.24 22.05 27.94
N SER A 220 2.99 21.73 28.30
CA SER A 220 2.64 21.31 29.66
C SER A 220 3.32 19.99 30.03
N LEU A 221 3.23 18.99 29.15
CA LEU A 221 3.85 17.68 29.36
C LEU A 221 5.38 17.78 29.45
N CYS A 222 6.01 18.59 28.59
CA CYS A 222 7.46 18.80 28.59
C CYS A 222 7.98 19.65 29.77
N ARG A 223 7.09 20.37 30.48
CA ARG A 223 7.46 21.14 31.68
C ARG A 223 7.67 20.23 32.89
N ASP A 224 6.98 19.10 32.96
CA ASP A 224 7.21 18.09 33.99
C ASP A 224 8.56 17.41 33.74
N LYS A 225 9.43 17.42 34.76
CA LYS A 225 10.78 16.85 34.70
C LYS A 225 10.77 15.32 34.69
N ASN A 226 9.67 14.72 35.13
CA ASN A 226 9.46 13.27 35.14
C ASN A 226 9.07 12.73 33.77
N ASN A 227 8.75 13.61 32.82
CA ASN A 227 8.31 13.23 31.48
C ASN A 227 9.44 13.36 30.46
N MET A 228 9.53 12.36 29.60
CA MET A 228 10.27 12.41 28.34
C MET A 228 9.27 12.23 27.21
N VAL A 229 9.03 13.30 26.45
CA VAL A 229 8.00 13.33 25.40
C VAL A 229 8.67 13.31 24.02
N PHE A 230 8.25 12.38 23.18
CA PHE A 230 8.77 12.17 21.84
C PHE A 230 7.63 12.19 20.82
N ILE A 231 7.69 13.12 19.86
CA ILE A 231 6.84 13.08 18.67
C ILE A 231 7.53 12.29 17.57
N VAL A 232 6.79 11.38 16.95
CA VAL A 232 7.20 10.62 15.77
C VAL A 232 6.29 10.99 14.62
N SER A 233 6.86 11.26 13.43
CA SER A 233 6.06 11.62 12.25
C SER A 233 6.75 11.18 10.97
N ALA A 234 5.94 10.96 9.93
CA ALA A 234 6.39 10.74 8.56
C ALA A 234 6.95 12.03 7.91
N ARG A 235 6.60 13.21 8.45
CA ARG A 235 6.92 14.51 7.84
C ARG A 235 8.42 14.80 7.82
N SER A 236 8.81 15.69 6.91
CA SER A 236 10.17 16.22 6.79
C SER A 236 10.62 16.94 8.06
N ARG A 237 11.92 16.87 8.38
CA ARG A 237 12.52 17.55 9.54
C ARG A 237 12.33 19.07 9.53
N ASN A 238 12.30 19.70 8.36
CA ASN A 238 12.14 21.16 8.22
C ASN A 238 10.75 21.62 8.70
N LYS A 239 9.68 20.98 8.20
CA LYS A 239 8.30 21.26 8.63
C LYS A 239 8.13 21.04 10.14
N LEU A 240 8.62 19.91 10.66
CA LEU A 240 8.51 19.61 12.09
C LEU A 240 9.33 20.57 12.96
N ALA A 241 10.50 21.03 12.49
CA ALA A 241 11.30 22.01 13.19
C ALA A 241 10.58 23.35 13.34
N GLU A 242 9.90 23.80 12.29
CA GLU A 242 9.09 25.01 12.27
C GLU A 242 7.88 24.90 13.20
N TRP A 243 7.05 23.86 12.99
CA TRP A 243 5.81 23.65 13.73
C TRP A 243 5.98 23.50 15.24
N PHE A 244 7.03 22.81 15.66
CA PHE A 244 7.31 22.58 17.08
C PHE A 244 8.42 23.48 17.63
N SER A 245 8.78 24.55 16.91
CA SER A 245 9.70 25.58 17.42
C SER A 245 9.32 26.15 18.79
N PRO A 246 8.03 26.27 19.20
CA PRO A 246 7.67 26.72 20.54
C PRO A 246 7.95 25.71 21.66
N CYS A 247 8.25 24.44 21.33
CA CYS A 247 8.42 23.35 22.30
C CYS A 247 9.89 23.02 22.52
N GLU A 248 10.57 23.72 23.44
CA GLU A 248 12.04 23.66 23.58
C GLU A 248 12.61 22.28 23.96
N LYS A 249 11.88 21.55 24.81
CA LYS A 249 12.31 20.26 25.39
C LYS A 249 11.70 19.04 24.68
N LEU A 250 10.94 19.26 23.61
CA LEU A 250 10.27 18.19 22.90
C LEU A 250 11.25 17.44 21.99
N TRP A 251 11.22 16.12 22.06
CA TRP A 251 12.02 15.28 21.17
C TRP A 251 11.21 15.03 19.90
N ILE A 252 11.84 15.09 18.74
CA ILE A 252 11.17 15.00 17.44
C ILE A 252 11.89 14.01 16.55
N ALA A 253 11.13 13.07 15.99
CA ALA A 253 11.58 12.11 15.01
C ALA A 253 10.87 12.38 13.68
N ALA A 254 11.65 12.69 12.65
CA ALA A 254 11.17 12.99 11.31
C ALA A 254 11.40 11.80 10.37
N GLU A 255 10.62 11.74 9.29
CA GLU A 255 10.72 10.72 8.24
C GLU A 255 10.75 9.29 8.82
N HIS A 256 9.73 8.95 9.63
CA HIS A 256 9.59 7.65 10.31
C HIS A 256 10.76 7.28 11.23
N GLY A 257 11.51 8.26 11.72
CA GLY A 257 12.64 8.03 12.62
C GLY A 257 13.99 7.98 11.93
N TYR A 258 14.10 8.39 10.67
CA TYR A 258 15.42 8.57 10.04
C TYR A 258 16.21 9.67 10.75
N PHE A 259 15.57 10.82 10.99
CA PHE A 259 16.16 11.95 11.71
C PHE A 259 15.58 12.08 13.12
N LEU A 260 16.43 12.36 14.09
CA LEU A 260 16.08 12.58 15.49
C LEU A 260 16.61 13.94 15.96
N ARG A 261 15.85 14.63 16.79
CA ARG A 261 16.32 15.84 17.48
C ARG A 261 15.83 15.84 18.92
N LEU A 262 16.77 15.90 19.88
CA LEU A 262 16.49 15.74 21.32
C LEU A 262 16.08 17.04 22.04
N LYS A 263 16.25 18.20 21.42
CA LYS A 263 15.81 19.51 21.93
C LYS A 263 15.88 20.52 20.79
N ARG A 264 15.20 21.67 20.91
CA ARG A 264 15.14 22.70 19.86
C ARG A 264 16.52 23.06 19.30
N ASP A 265 17.47 23.30 20.20
CA ASP A 265 18.81 23.81 19.87
C ASP A 265 19.85 22.67 19.65
N ALA A 266 19.42 21.41 19.63
CA ALA A 266 20.29 20.29 19.27
C ALA A 266 20.34 20.10 17.75
N GLU A 267 21.46 19.59 17.26
CA GLU A 267 21.58 19.14 15.88
C GLU A 267 20.72 17.89 15.64
N TRP A 268 20.35 17.70 14.38
CA TRP A 268 19.65 16.49 13.96
C TRP A 268 20.64 15.32 13.88
N GLU A 269 20.33 14.25 14.58
CA GLU A 269 21.05 12.97 14.52
C GLU A 269 20.35 12.04 13.51
N THR A 270 21.10 11.17 12.83
CA THR A 270 20.52 10.10 12.02
C THR A 270 20.54 8.79 12.80
N CYS A 271 19.41 8.06 12.77
CA CYS A 271 19.29 6.75 13.41
C CYS A 271 20.13 5.67 12.73
N ILE A 272 20.32 5.82 11.42
CA ILE A 272 21.07 4.89 10.58
C ILE A 272 22.20 5.65 9.87
N PRO A 273 23.26 4.95 9.43
CA PRO A 273 24.29 5.55 8.59
C PRO A 273 23.65 6.21 7.36
N VAL A 274 24.21 7.34 6.92
CA VAL A 274 23.73 8.05 5.73
C VAL A 274 23.79 7.08 4.55
N VAL A 275 22.63 6.80 3.97
CA VAL A 275 22.47 5.90 2.83
C VAL A 275 22.59 6.74 1.57
N ASP A 276 23.28 6.21 0.56
CA ASP A 276 23.28 6.80 -0.76
C ASP A 276 21.84 6.91 -1.27
N CYS A 277 21.40 8.12 -1.58
CA CYS A 277 20.06 8.40 -2.10
C CYS A 277 19.99 8.20 -3.62
N SER A 278 21.01 7.60 -4.23
CA SER A 278 21.05 7.30 -5.66
C SER A 278 19.78 6.55 -6.08
N TRP A 279 19.30 5.52 -5.37
CA TRP A 279 18.06 4.81 -5.70
C TRP A 279 16.84 5.70 -6.05
N LYS A 280 16.77 6.95 -5.58
CA LYS A 280 15.72 7.91 -5.98
C LYS A 280 15.71 8.18 -7.49
N HIS A 281 16.86 8.21 -8.16
CA HIS A 281 16.94 8.38 -9.61
C HIS A 281 16.33 7.20 -10.39
N ILE A 282 16.17 6.04 -9.72
CA ILE A 282 15.50 4.86 -10.27
C ILE A 282 14.00 4.89 -9.95
N ALA A 283 13.64 5.25 -8.71
CA ALA A 283 12.27 5.27 -8.25
C ALA A 283 11.43 6.41 -8.84
N GLU A 284 12.00 7.61 -8.98
CA GLU A 284 11.28 8.81 -9.40
C GLU A 284 10.70 8.69 -10.83
N PRO A 285 11.43 8.19 -11.86
CA PRO A 285 10.85 7.97 -13.19
C PRO A 285 9.67 6.99 -13.17
N VAL A 286 9.74 5.94 -12.35
CA VAL A 286 8.64 4.98 -12.19
C VAL A 286 7.42 5.68 -11.58
N MET A 287 7.59 6.41 -10.46
CA MET A 287 6.49 7.15 -9.85
C MET A 287 5.90 8.23 -10.79
N LYS A 288 6.72 8.87 -11.63
CA LYS A 288 6.26 9.86 -12.62
C LYS A 288 5.28 9.24 -13.63
N LEU A 289 5.57 8.03 -14.13
CA LEU A 289 4.66 7.31 -15.03
C LEU A 289 3.26 7.11 -14.41
N TYR A 290 3.20 6.71 -13.14
CA TYR A 290 1.92 6.54 -12.44
C TYR A 290 1.27 7.88 -12.11
N THR A 291 2.06 8.93 -11.89
CA THR A 291 1.55 10.29 -11.65
C THR A 291 0.89 10.86 -12.91
N GLU A 292 1.52 10.70 -14.07
CA GLU A 292 0.99 11.16 -15.36
C GLU A 292 -0.30 10.43 -15.78
N THR A 293 -0.48 9.20 -15.32
CA THR A 293 -1.64 8.35 -15.63
C THR A 293 -2.73 8.37 -14.57
N THR A 294 -2.50 9.04 -13.43
CA THR A 294 -3.43 9.09 -12.30
C THR A 294 -3.70 10.54 -11.88
N ASP A 295 -4.81 11.10 -12.38
CA ASP A 295 -5.25 12.45 -12.01
C ASP A 295 -5.49 12.57 -10.50
N GLY A 296 -5.10 13.69 -9.92
CA GLY A 296 -5.14 13.91 -8.47
C GLY A 296 -4.00 13.26 -7.66
N SER A 297 -3.05 12.58 -8.31
CA SER A 297 -1.86 12.06 -7.64
C SER A 297 -0.67 13.02 -7.70
N MET A 298 0.27 12.88 -6.75
CA MET A 298 1.45 13.74 -6.64
C MET A 298 2.65 12.99 -6.04
N ILE A 299 3.85 13.45 -6.36
CA ILE A 299 5.09 12.95 -5.75
C ILE A 299 5.59 13.98 -4.73
N GLU A 300 5.84 13.53 -3.50
CA GLU A 300 6.56 14.29 -2.46
C GLU A 300 7.98 13.73 -2.32
N ASP A 301 8.97 14.50 -2.80
CA ASP A 301 10.39 14.22 -2.57
C ASP A 301 10.81 14.76 -1.20
N ARG A 302 11.18 13.85 -0.30
CA ARG A 302 11.69 14.16 1.05
C ARG A 302 13.21 14.05 1.06
N GLU A 303 13.89 14.18 2.19
CA GLU A 303 15.35 14.06 2.16
C GLU A 303 15.77 12.58 2.02
N SER A 304 15.22 11.70 2.86
CA SER A 304 15.58 10.28 2.89
C SER A 304 14.57 9.36 2.22
N SER A 305 13.33 9.82 1.96
CA SER A 305 12.29 9.00 1.31
C SER A 305 11.69 9.68 0.08
N LEU A 306 10.93 8.91 -0.70
CA LEU A 306 10.14 9.37 -1.84
C LEU A 306 8.72 8.82 -1.70
N VAL A 307 7.70 9.68 -1.78
CA VAL A 307 6.32 9.30 -1.54
C VAL A 307 5.46 9.65 -2.74
N TRP A 308 4.70 8.69 -3.23
CA TRP A 308 3.61 8.91 -4.18
C TRP A 308 2.28 8.94 -3.42
N CYS A 309 1.57 10.06 -3.51
CA CYS A 309 0.29 10.29 -2.84
C CYS A 309 -0.83 10.29 -3.88
N TYR A 310 -1.95 9.63 -3.55
CA TYR A 310 -3.14 9.55 -4.39
C TYR A 310 -4.42 9.88 -3.60
N GLU A 311 -4.29 10.69 -2.54
CA GLU A 311 -5.41 11.08 -1.66
C GLU A 311 -6.52 11.82 -2.41
N ASP A 312 -6.17 12.64 -3.40
CA ASP A 312 -7.12 13.40 -4.22
C ASP A 312 -7.53 12.68 -5.53
N ALA A 313 -7.03 11.46 -5.76
CA ALA A 313 -7.40 10.65 -6.91
C ALA A 313 -8.74 9.94 -6.69
N ASP A 314 -9.33 9.39 -7.76
CA ASP A 314 -10.47 8.48 -7.64
C ASP A 314 -10.11 7.29 -6.71
N PRO A 315 -10.90 6.98 -5.66
CA PRO A 315 -10.49 6.01 -4.65
C PRO A 315 -10.24 4.60 -5.19
N ASP A 316 -11.06 4.14 -6.14
CA ASP A 316 -10.95 2.80 -6.70
C ASP A 316 -9.76 2.74 -7.66
N PHE A 317 -9.67 3.72 -8.57
CA PHE A 317 -8.59 3.78 -9.55
C PHE A 317 -7.23 4.05 -8.90
N GLY A 318 -7.14 5.01 -7.99
CA GLY A 318 -5.93 5.33 -7.25
C GLY A 318 -5.43 4.15 -6.44
N SER A 319 -6.33 3.36 -5.81
CA SER A 319 -5.94 2.14 -5.10
C SER A 319 -5.40 1.05 -6.03
N CYS A 320 -6.00 0.87 -7.21
CA CYS A 320 -5.46 -0.03 -8.24
C CYS A 320 -4.06 0.40 -8.68
N GLN A 321 -3.88 1.68 -9.03
CA GLN A 321 -2.60 2.25 -9.46
C GLN A 321 -1.53 2.13 -8.35
N ALA A 322 -1.90 2.36 -7.09
CA ALA A 322 -1.01 2.21 -5.94
C ALA A 322 -0.47 0.77 -5.80
N LYS A 323 -1.34 -0.23 -6.03
CA LYS A 323 -0.96 -1.64 -5.95
C LYS A 323 0.02 -2.01 -7.07
N GLU A 324 -0.25 -1.56 -8.29
CA GLU A 324 0.66 -1.80 -9.41
C GLU A 324 1.99 -1.06 -9.24
N LEU A 325 1.97 0.19 -8.78
CA LEU A 325 3.16 0.96 -8.46
C LEU A 325 4.01 0.28 -7.39
N LEU A 326 3.37 -0.27 -6.34
CA LEU A 326 4.05 -1.03 -5.29
C LEU A 326 4.82 -2.21 -5.90
N ASP A 327 4.13 -3.08 -6.65
CA ASP A 327 4.73 -4.27 -7.27
C ASP A 327 5.87 -3.89 -8.24
N HIS A 328 5.70 -2.80 -9.00
CA HIS A 328 6.71 -2.31 -9.94
C HIS A 328 7.95 -1.78 -9.20
N LEU A 329 7.78 -0.95 -8.17
CA LEU A 329 8.89 -0.43 -7.38
C LEU A 329 9.61 -1.54 -6.62
N GLU A 330 8.89 -2.51 -6.04
CA GLU A 330 9.51 -3.67 -5.37
C GLU A 330 10.37 -4.48 -6.35
N SER A 331 9.92 -4.65 -7.59
CA SER A 331 10.70 -5.35 -8.61
C SER A 331 11.94 -4.57 -9.04
N VAL A 332 11.83 -3.26 -9.25
CA VAL A 332 12.92 -2.42 -9.79
C VAL A 332 13.97 -2.12 -8.72
N LEU A 333 13.56 -1.98 -7.47
CA LEU A 333 14.43 -1.64 -6.34
C LEU A 333 14.88 -2.87 -5.54
N ALA A 334 14.68 -4.09 -6.06
CA ALA A 334 14.99 -5.35 -5.36
C ALA A 334 16.46 -5.47 -4.91
N ASN A 335 17.39 -4.80 -5.60
CA ASN A 335 18.82 -4.81 -5.29
C ASN A 335 19.32 -3.55 -4.55
N GLU A 336 18.42 -2.61 -4.28
CA GLU A 336 18.73 -1.37 -3.57
C GLU A 336 18.46 -1.53 -2.06
N PRO A 337 19.18 -0.82 -1.18
CA PRO A 337 19.03 -0.91 0.27
C PRO A 337 17.81 -0.14 0.78
N VAL A 338 16.65 -0.36 0.16
CA VAL A 338 15.40 0.35 0.41
C VAL A 338 14.24 -0.62 0.65
N THR A 339 13.13 -0.08 1.15
CA THR A 339 11.89 -0.82 1.34
C THR A 339 10.76 0.02 0.77
N VAL A 340 9.93 -0.62 -0.05
CA VAL A 340 8.70 -0.03 -0.57
C VAL A 340 7.57 -0.44 0.37
N LYS A 341 6.73 0.52 0.77
CA LYS A 341 5.56 0.25 1.62
C LYS A 341 4.35 0.97 1.06
N SER A 342 3.22 0.29 1.05
CA SER A 342 1.91 0.91 0.84
C SER A 342 1.35 1.40 2.17
N GLY A 343 0.81 2.61 2.17
CA GLY A 343 0.12 3.22 3.29
C GLY A 343 -1.29 3.68 2.88
N GLN A 344 -2.01 4.33 3.80
CA GLN A 344 -3.31 4.90 3.48
C GLN A 344 -3.14 6.00 2.43
N ASN A 345 -3.67 5.78 1.22
CA ASN A 345 -3.60 6.71 0.10
C ASN A 345 -2.18 7.10 -0.36
N ILE A 346 -1.16 6.30 0.00
CA ILE A 346 0.24 6.55 -0.39
C ILE A 346 1.00 5.27 -0.75
N VAL A 347 2.07 5.42 -1.54
CA VAL A 347 3.16 4.44 -1.69
C VAL A 347 4.47 5.16 -1.36
N GLU A 348 5.23 4.63 -0.41
CA GLU A 348 6.48 5.23 0.06
C GLU A 348 7.67 4.29 -0.20
N VAL A 349 8.77 4.85 -0.71
CA VAL A 349 10.08 4.21 -0.73
C VAL A 349 10.97 4.88 0.29
N LYS A 350 11.56 4.11 1.20
CA LYS A 350 12.46 4.61 2.23
C LYS A 350 13.64 3.66 2.49
N PRO A 351 14.72 4.10 3.13
CA PRO A 351 15.88 3.25 3.39
C PRO A 351 15.52 2.06 4.29
N GLN A 352 16.14 0.92 4.03
CA GLN A 352 15.93 -0.29 4.82
C GLN A 352 16.34 -0.06 6.29
N GLY A 353 15.55 -0.58 7.23
CA GLY A 353 15.82 -0.46 8.66
C GLY A 353 15.29 0.81 9.33
N VAL A 354 14.75 1.77 8.57
CA VAL A 354 14.04 2.93 9.14
C VAL A 354 12.63 2.51 9.57
N SER A 355 12.33 2.68 10.86
CA SER A 355 10.99 2.44 11.41
C SER A 355 10.71 3.32 12.63
N LYS A 356 9.43 3.58 12.89
CA LYS A 356 9.01 4.27 14.12
C LYS A 356 9.44 3.49 15.36
N GLY A 357 9.52 2.15 15.28
CA GLY A 357 10.05 1.28 16.33
C GLY A 357 11.51 1.57 16.71
N LEU A 358 12.35 2.01 15.77
CA LEU A 358 13.73 2.41 16.07
C LEU A 358 13.77 3.64 16.98
N VAL A 359 12.81 4.56 16.84
CA VAL A 359 12.64 5.72 17.72
C VAL A 359 12.29 5.27 19.13
N ALA A 360 11.35 4.32 19.27
CA ALA A 360 10.99 3.75 20.57
C ALA A 360 12.19 3.08 21.26
N LYS A 361 12.98 2.32 20.50
CA LYS A 361 14.21 1.70 21.01
C LYS A 361 15.22 2.76 21.46
N ARG A 362 15.44 3.79 20.63
CA ARG A 362 16.38 4.88 20.94
C ARG A 362 15.97 5.63 22.21
N LEU A 363 14.68 5.93 22.38
CA LEU A 363 14.16 6.57 23.59
C LEU A 363 14.51 5.75 24.84
N LEU A 364 14.16 4.46 24.85
CA LEU A 364 14.40 3.57 25.98
C LEU A 364 15.91 3.41 26.26
N SER A 365 16.74 3.25 25.23
CA SER A 365 18.19 3.19 25.39
C SER A 365 18.78 4.48 25.96
N THR A 366 18.35 5.66 25.49
CA THR A 366 18.82 6.94 26.04
C THR A 366 18.37 7.16 27.47
N MET A 367 17.18 6.66 27.86
CA MET A 367 16.77 6.68 29.27
C MET A 367 17.67 5.78 30.12
N GLN A 368 17.97 4.58 29.64
CA GLN A 368 18.85 3.63 30.32
C GLN A 368 20.28 4.15 30.46
N GLU A 369 20.84 4.78 29.41
CA GLU A 369 22.15 5.45 29.42
C GLU A 369 22.21 6.56 30.48
N ARG A 370 21.08 7.23 30.75
CA ARG A 370 20.94 8.24 31.80
C ARG A 370 20.63 7.64 33.18
N GLY A 371 20.66 6.32 33.31
CA GLY A 371 20.36 5.60 34.57
C GLY A 371 18.89 5.62 34.96
N MET A 372 17.99 5.86 34.00
CA MET A 372 16.54 5.89 34.22
C MET A 372 15.88 4.62 33.66
N SER A 373 14.93 4.07 34.40
CA SER A 373 14.01 3.04 33.92
C SER A 373 12.57 3.55 34.02
N PRO A 374 11.82 3.65 32.91
CA PRO A 374 10.47 4.16 32.94
C PRO A 374 9.55 3.23 33.73
N ASP A 375 8.81 3.81 34.67
CA ASP A 375 7.71 3.16 35.42
C ASP A 375 6.34 3.48 34.79
N PHE A 376 6.31 4.32 33.75
CA PHE A 376 5.16 4.60 32.91
C PHE A 376 5.58 4.73 31.44
N VAL A 377 4.88 4.03 30.55
CA VAL A 377 5.09 4.15 29.10
C VAL A 377 3.75 4.39 28.42
N LEU A 378 3.62 5.50 27.69
CA LEU A 378 2.48 5.80 26.84
C LEU A 378 2.94 5.88 25.39
N CYS A 379 2.38 5.07 24.52
CA CYS A 379 2.62 5.10 23.08
C CYS A 379 1.30 5.19 22.35
N ILE A 380 1.14 6.22 21.52
CA ILE A 380 -0.08 6.46 20.76
C ILE A 380 0.26 6.58 19.28
N GLY A 381 -0.48 5.86 18.43
CA GLY A 381 -0.40 5.90 16.98
C GLY A 381 -1.75 5.63 16.34
N ASP A 382 -1.89 5.75 15.02
CA ASP A 382 -3.14 5.50 14.28
C ASP A 382 -2.94 4.57 13.07
N ASP A 383 -1.71 4.45 12.58
CA ASP A 383 -1.40 3.77 11.32
C ASP A 383 -0.65 2.44 11.52
N ARG A 384 -0.46 1.70 10.42
CA ARG A 384 0.27 0.42 10.43
C ARG A 384 1.75 0.57 10.78
N SER A 385 2.35 1.72 10.54
CA SER A 385 3.76 1.97 10.86
C SER A 385 3.98 2.19 12.37
N ASP A 386 2.93 2.56 13.12
CA ASP A 386 2.98 2.69 14.58
C ASP A 386 3.06 1.34 15.30
N GLU A 387 2.64 0.26 14.64
CA GLU A 387 2.79 -1.10 15.14
C GLU A 387 4.25 -1.45 15.44
N ASP A 388 5.19 -0.88 14.67
CA ASP A 388 6.63 -1.02 14.94
C ASP A 388 7.01 -0.45 16.33
N MET A 389 6.36 0.64 16.78
CA MET A 389 6.57 1.19 18.12
C MET A 389 5.97 0.29 19.19
N PHE A 390 4.73 -0.18 18.97
CA PHE A 390 4.03 -1.03 19.92
C PHE A 390 4.75 -2.35 20.14
N GLU A 391 5.30 -2.96 19.09
CA GLU A 391 6.08 -4.20 19.17
C GLU A 391 7.36 -4.02 19.98
N VAL A 392 8.11 -2.92 19.74
CA VAL A 392 9.34 -2.63 20.47
C VAL A 392 9.07 -2.39 21.96
N ILE A 393 8.00 -1.66 22.29
CA ILE A 393 7.60 -1.42 23.69
C ILE A 393 7.19 -2.74 24.35
N THR A 394 6.36 -3.54 23.69
CA THR A 394 5.87 -4.81 24.22
C THR A 394 7.01 -5.80 24.46
N SER A 395 7.93 -5.94 23.50
CA SER A 395 9.12 -6.80 23.64
C SER A 395 10.07 -6.30 24.74
N SER A 396 10.17 -4.99 24.93
CA SER A 396 11.01 -4.38 25.97
C SER A 396 10.44 -4.53 27.38
N MET A 397 9.15 -4.88 27.56
CA MET A 397 8.56 -5.12 28.89
C MET A 397 9.19 -6.30 29.63
N ALA A 398 9.71 -7.28 28.90
CA ALA A 398 10.43 -8.42 29.48
C ALA A 398 11.91 -8.13 29.75
N GLY A 399 12.42 -6.98 29.27
CA GLY A 399 13.82 -6.59 29.36
C GLY A 399 14.11 -5.59 30.49
N PRO A 400 15.40 -5.21 30.68
CA PRO A 400 15.81 -4.24 31.71
C PRO A 400 15.46 -2.78 31.34
N SER A 401 15.01 -2.53 30.11
CA SER A 401 14.76 -1.19 29.58
C SER A 401 13.50 -0.52 30.14
N ILE A 402 12.60 -1.30 30.73
CA ILE A 402 11.35 -0.84 31.35
C ILE A 402 11.30 -1.41 32.77
N ALA A 403 10.77 -0.65 33.73
CA ALA A 403 10.66 -1.15 35.10
C ALA A 403 9.72 -2.38 35.17
N PRO A 404 10.00 -3.42 35.99
CA PRO A 404 9.19 -4.63 36.04
C PRO A 404 7.71 -4.43 36.41
N SER A 405 7.40 -3.36 37.13
CA SER A 405 6.03 -2.97 37.52
C SER A 405 5.53 -1.75 36.75
N ALA A 406 6.06 -1.48 35.56
CA ALA A 406 5.68 -0.31 34.79
C ALA A 406 4.24 -0.41 34.27
N GLU A 407 3.56 0.73 34.26
CA GLU A 407 2.25 0.88 33.64
C GLU A 407 2.44 1.20 32.15
N VAL A 408 2.09 0.26 31.27
CA VAL A 408 2.31 0.38 29.82
C VAL A 408 0.99 0.52 29.08
N PHE A 409 0.89 1.58 28.28
CA PHE A 409 -0.27 1.92 27.46
C PHE A 409 0.18 2.08 26.00
N ALA A 410 0.06 1.02 25.20
CA ALA A 410 0.17 1.08 23.74
C ALA A 410 -1.24 1.20 23.15
N CYS A 411 -1.52 2.31 22.48
CA CYS A 411 -2.86 2.70 22.07
C CYS A 411 -2.89 3.08 20.59
N THR A 412 -3.87 2.54 19.86
CA THR A 412 -4.20 3.00 18.51
C THR A 412 -5.38 3.98 18.53
N VAL A 413 -5.30 5.05 17.75
CA VAL A 413 -6.37 6.00 17.44
C VAL A 413 -7.06 5.50 16.17
N GLY A 414 -8.39 5.39 16.19
CA GLY A 414 -9.13 4.51 15.29
C GLY A 414 -8.79 4.60 13.79
N GLY A 415 -8.40 3.45 13.21
CA GLY A 415 -8.23 3.26 11.77
C GLY A 415 -7.71 1.88 11.33
N LEU A 416 -8.38 0.76 11.67
CA LEU A 416 -8.27 -0.48 10.87
C LEU A 416 -9.54 -0.65 10.03
N SER A 417 -9.46 -0.13 8.80
CA SER A 417 -10.35 -0.26 7.63
C SER A 417 -11.69 0.51 7.59
N LEU A 418 -11.75 1.36 6.54
CA LEU A 418 -12.89 1.85 5.74
C LEU A 418 -13.92 2.82 6.37
N CYS A 419 -13.80 4.08 5.93
CA CYS A 419 -14.77 5.18 5.99
C CYS A 419 -15.14 5.71 7.39
N PHE A 420 -14.34 6.66 7.90
CA PHE A 420 -14.63 7.39 9.13
C PHE A 420 -14.69 8.92 8.96
N ARG A 421 -15.55 9.56 9.78
CA ARG A 421 -15.41 10.96 10.21
C ARG A 421 -14.61 10.97 11.51
N GLU A 422 -13.47 11.65 11.51
CA GLU A 422 -12.36 11.53 12.46
C GLU A 422 -12.51 12.26 13.80
N ASN A 423 -13.44 13.21 13.91
CA ASN A 423 -13.42 14.19 15.02
C ASN A 423 -13.61 13.60 16.44
N SER A 424 -14.27 12.45 16.60
CA SER A 424 -14.64 11.94 17.93
C SER A 424 -13.48 11.31 18.71
N SER A 425 -12.60 10.57 18.03
CA SER A 425 -11.46 9.89 18.67
C SER A 425 -10.37 10.89 19.09
N PHE A 426 -10.11 11.87 18.24
CA PHE A 426 -9.19 12.98 18.48
C PHE A 426 -9.52 13.78 19.77
N ILE A 427 -10.81 14.01 20.02
CA ILE A 427 -11.28 14.75 21.21
C ILE A 427 -11.02 13.98 22.51
N VAL A 428 -11.02 12.64 22.49
CA VAL A 428 -10.78 11.83 23.70
C VAL A 428 -9.30 11.88 24.08
N PHE A 429 -8.39 11.72 23.13
CA PHE A 429 -6.95 11.71 23.41
C PHE A 429 -6.41 13.08 23.82
N THR A 430 -6.85 14.15 23.16
CA THR A 430 -6.50 15.51 23.61
C THR A 430 -7.06 15.83 25.01
N LYS A 431 -8.16 15.21 25.42
CA LYS A 431 -8.64 15.28 26.82
C LYS A 431 -7.78 14.48 27.79
N ILE A 432 -7.28 13.30 27.40
CA ILE A 432 -6.32 12.50 28.20
C ILE A 432 -5.08 13.32 28.49
N LEU A 433 -4.42 13.79 27.42
CA LEU A 433 -3.16 14.54 27.53
C LEU A 433 -3.35 15.86 28.29
N LYS A 434 -4.54 16.46 28.25
CA LYS A 434 -4.88 17.65 29.05
C LYS A 434 -5.10 17.34 30.55
N SER A 435 -5.49 16.11 30.87
CA SER A 435 -5.81 15.68 32.25
C SER A 435 -4.58 15.14 32.99
N MET A 436 -3.53 14.80 32.23
CA MET A 436 -2.15 14.59 32.67
C MET A 436 -1.47 15.94 32.89
#